data_AF-A0A9R0NSD7-F1
#
_entry.id   AF-A0A9R0NSD7-F1
#
_cell.length_a   1.000
_cell.length_b   1.000
_cell.length_c   1.000
_cell.angle_alpha   90.00
_cell.angle_beta   90.00
_cell.angle_gamma   90.00
#
_symmetry.space_group_name_H-M   'P 1'
#
loop_
_entity.id
_entity.type
_entity.pdbx_description
1 polymer ?
#
loop_
_entity_poly.entity_id
_entity_poly.type
_entity_poly.pdbx_seq_one_letter_code
_entity_poly.pdbx_strand_id
1 'polypeptide(L)'
;MAANEARQAGVAALAREIEEFMAAAGWDQPPQLFALVPTAALLDEQPELAGQLDRANPLTPVAQEALPEGDLAEALGRIAWPDLVIGCALAQEIIVLPPGSESELPDVAEADAESLRRAAADHPQRTEARLVAAVLRDGEGACVMRLRGIGTAEGTDEAMDEIVESPDLAPNLLEALKATLLP
;
A
#
# COMPACT_ATOMS: atom_id res chain seq x y z
N MET A 1 -7.73 15.80 -18.84
CA MET A 1 -7.82 16.12 -17.40
C MET A 1 -8.94 15.31 -16.75
N ALA A 2 -10.22 15.53 -17.05
CA ALA A 2 -11.34 14.79 -16.42
C ALA A 2 -11.25 13.24 -16.44
N ALA A 3 -10.79 12.63 -17.55
CA ALA A 3 -10.64 11.17 -17.62
C ALA A 3 -9.50 10.63 -16.74
N ASN A 4 -8.43 11.41 -16.58
CA ASN A 4 -7.29 11.07 -15.71
C ASN A 4 -7.67 11.23 -14.24
N GLU A 5 -8.43 12.28 -13.89
CA GLU A 5 -8.94 12.48 -12.53
C GLU A 5 -9.94 11.40 -12.13
N ALA A 6 -10.85 10.98 -13.04
CA ALA A 6 -11.81 9.91 -12.77
C ALA A 6 -11.13 8.54 -12.58
N ARG A 7 -10.08 8.26 -13.34
CA ARG A 7 -9.33 7.02 -13.22
C ARG A 7 -8.40 7.01 -12.00
N GLN A 8 -7.74 8.13 -11.71
CA GLN A 8 -7.00 8.33 -10.45
C GLN A 8 -7.91 8.19 -9.22
N ALA A 9 -9.14 8.71 -9.28
CA ALA A 9 -10.16 8.49 -8.25
C ALA A 9 -10.54 7.00 -8.13
N GLY A 10 -10.55 6.26 -9.24
CA GLY A 10 -10.76 4.81 -9.24
C GLY A 10 -9.62 4.03 -8.56
N VAL A 11 -8.36 4.38 -8.82
CA VAL A 11 -7.20 3.74 -8.17
C VAL A 11 -7.12 4.09 -6.69
N ALA A 12 -7.45 5.34 -6.32
CA ALA A 12 -7.54 5.75 -4.92
C ALA A 12 -8.65 5.00 -4.15
N ALA A 13 -9.84 4.87 -4.75
CA ALA A 13 -10.92 4.07 -4.17
C ALA A 13 -10.52 2.60 -3.97
N LEU A 14 -9.82 2.01 -4.94
CA LEU A 14 -9.31 0.64 -4.82
C LEU A 14 -8.25 0.50 -3.72
N ALA A 15 -7.32 1.44 -3.62
CA ALA A 15 -6.33 1.47 -2.54
C ALA A 15 -7.01 1.61 -1.17
N ARG A 16 -8.10 2.40 -1.09
CA ARG A 16 -8.95 2.55 0.09
C ARG A 16 -9.66 1.24 0.46
N GLU A 17 -10.24 0.53 -0.51
CA GLU A 17 -10.87 -0.78 -0.27
C GLU A 17 -9.86 -1.81 0.26
N ILE A 18 -8.65 -1.85 -0.29
CA ILE A 18 -7.57 -2.72 0.18
C ILE A 18 -7.13 -2.32 1.60
N GLU A 19 -7.02 -1.03 1.88
CA GLU A 19 -6.72 -0.51 3.21
C GLU A 19 -7.78 -0.98 4.23
N GLU A 20 -9.06 -0.81 3.92
CA GLU A 20 -10.16 -1.23 4.79
C GLU A 20 -10.21 -2.75 5.00
N PHE A 21 -9.93 -3.52 3.95
CA PHE A 21 -9.79 -4.98 4.04
C PHE A 21 -8.67 -5.39 5.00
N MET A 22 -7.50 -4.75 4.89
CA MET A 22 -6.38 -5.00 5.80
C MET A 22 -6.67 -4.50 7.22
N ALA A 23 -7.39 -3.37 7.37
CA ALA A 23 -7.83 -2.84 8.66
C ALA A 23 -8.71 -3.83 9.41
N ALA A 24 -9.61 -4.52 8.70
CA ALA A 24 -10.44 -5.57 9.28
C ALA A 24 -9.63 -6.78 9.81
N ALA A 25 -8.43 -7.03 9.27
CA ALA A 25 -7.52 -8.07 9.74
C ALA A 25 -6.72 -7.68 11.01
N GLY A 26 -6.78 -6.41 11.43
CA GLY A 26 -6.01 -5.89 12.55
C GLY A 26 -4.62 -5.39 12.14
N TRP A 27 -3.83 -4.94 13.12
CA TRP A 27 -2.45 -4.47 12.96
C TRP A 27 -1.44 -5.62 13.03
N ASP A 28 -0.14 -5.29 12.89
CA ASP A 28 0.98 -6.22 12.95
C ASP A 28 0.94 -7.28 11.84
N GLN A 29 0.46 -6.88 10.66
CA GLN A 29 0.38 -7.74 9.47
C GLN A 29 1.66 -7.64 8.61
N PRO A 30 2.12 -8.75 8.01
CA PRO A 30 3.21 -8.71 7.06
C PRO A 30 2.81 -7.92 5.79
N PRO A 31 3.78 -7.42 5.01
CA PRO A 31 3.51 -6.81 3.71
C PRO A 31 2.72 -7.76 2.81
N GLN A 32 1.63 -7.27 2.24
CA GLN A 32 0.72 -8.04 1.39
C GLN A 32 0.65 -7.40 0.00
N LEU A 33 0.99 -8.19 -1.01
CA LEU A 33 0.88 -7.80 -2.41
C LEU A 33 -0.45 -8.27 -3.00
N PHE A 34 -1.03 -7.45 -3.88
CA PHE A 34 -2.26 -7.74 -4.60
C PHE A 34 -2.06 -7.55 -6.10
N ALA A 35 -2.59 -8.48 -6.89
CA ALA A 35 -2.74 -8.33 -8.33
C ALA A 35 -4.10 -7.70 -8.62
N LEU A 36 -4.14 -6.69 -9.49
CA LEU A 36 -5.40 -6.05 -9.88
C LEU A 36 -5.85 -6.63 -11.22
N VAL A 37 -6.94 -7.39 -11.18
CA VAL A 37 -7.46 -8.13 -12.33
C VAL A 37 -8.84 -7.60 -12.71
N PRO A 38 -9.16 -7.41 -14.00
CA PRO A 38 -10.52 -7.08 -14.42
C PRO A 38 -11.53 -8.14 -13.95
N THR A 39 -12.52 -7.73 -13.17
CA THR A 39 -13.52 -8.64 -12.58
C THR A 39 -14.22 -9.48 -13.65
N ALA A 40 -14.51 -8.88 -14.81
CA ALA A 40 -15.11 -9.59 -15.93
C ALA A 40 -14.20 -10.72 -16.47
N ALA A 41 -12.91 -10.44 -16.67
CA ALA A 41 -11.97 -11.44 -17.16
C ALA A 41 -11.72 -12.54 -16.13
N LEU A 42 -11.66 -12.19 -14.84
CA LEU A 42 -11.56 -13.16 -13.75
C LEU A 42 -12.77 -14.11 -13.71
N LEU A 43 -13.98 -13.59 -13.95
CA LEU A 43 -15.20 -14.40 -14.00
C LEU A 43 -15.30 -15.27 -15.27
N ASP A 44 -14.73 -14.83 -16.38
CA ASP A 44 -14.66 -15.63 -17.60
C ASP A 44 -13.73 -16.84 -17.43
N GLU A 45 -12.60 -16.66 -16.72
CA GLU A 45 -11.68 -17.76 -16.40
C GLU A 45 -12.13 -18.62 -15.22
N GLN A 46 -12.77 -18.03 -14.20
CA GLN A 46 -13.24 -18.70 -12.98
C GLN A 46 -14.73 -18.40 -12.70
N PRO A 47 -15.65 -19.02 -13.44
CA PRO A 47 -17.10 -18.79 -13.28
C PRO A 47 -17.64 -19.10 -11.88
N GLU A 48 -16.98 -19.98 -11.13
CA GLU A 48 -17.32 -20.33 -9.75
C GLU A 48 -17.23 -19.14 -8.77
N LEU A 49 -16.45 -18.11 -9.10
CA LEU A 49 -16.34 -16.88 -8.31
C LEU A 49 -17.52 -15.92 -8.50
N ALA A 50 -18.44 -16.20 -9.43
CA ALA A 50 -19.58 -15.33 -9.74
C ALA A 50 -20.53 -15.05 -8.56
N GLY A 51 -20.57 -15.93 -7.56
CA GLY A 51 -21.34 -15.73 -6.32
C GLY A 51 -20.58 -14.99 -5.22
N GLN A 52 -19.28 -14.74 -5.41
CA GLN A 52 -18.37 -14.17 -4.41
C GLN A 52 -17.86 -12.78 -4.80
N LEU A 53 -17.89 -12.44 -6.09
CA LEU A 53 -17.42 -11.17 -6.61
C LEU A 53 -18.59 -10.23 -6.92
N ASP A 54 -18.43 -8.96 -6.55
CA ASP A 54 -19.35 -7.91 -6.98
C ASP A 54 -18.99 -7.44 -8.39
N ARG A 55 -19.90 -7.65 -9.35
CA ARG A 55 -19.74 -7.20 -10.73
C ARG A 55 -19.78 -5.68 -10.89
N ALA A 56 -20.23 -4.95 -9.87
CA ALA A 56 -20.17 -3.49 -9.86
C ALA A 56 -18.71 -2.99 -9.74
N ASN A 57 -17.83 -3.77 -9.11
CA ASN A 57 -16.41 -3.43 -9.02
C ASN A 57 -15.69 -3.85 -10.31
N PRO A 58 -15.05 -2.92 -11.04
CA PRO A 58 -14.40 -3.21 -12.31
C PRO A 58 -13.11 -4.03 -12.14
N LEU A 59 -12.48 -3.95 -10.96
CA LEU A 59 -11.25 -4.65 -10.62
C LEU A 59 -11.44 -5.46 -9.34
N THR A 60 -10.88 -6.66 -9.34
CA THR A 60 -10.76 -7.51 -8.17
C THR A 60 -9.30 -7.52 -7.71
N PRO A 61 -8.99 -7.07 -6.49
CA PRO A 61 -7.67 -7.27 -5.89
C PRO A 61 -7.52 -8.74 -5.45
N VAL A 62 -6.55 -9.44 -6.04
CA VAL A 62 -6.23 -10.83 -5.73
C VAL A 62 -4.97 -10.86 -4.88
N ALA A 63 -5.08 -11.28 -3.62
CA ALA A 63 -3.95 -11.42 -2.72
C ALA A 63 -2.92 -12.43 -3.27
N GLN A 64 -1.65 -12.04 -3.28
CA GLN A 64 -0.53 -12.88 -3.69
C GLN A 64 0.14 -13.56 -2.50
N GLU A 65 1.08 -14.44 -2.78
CA GLU A 65 1.94 -15.02 -1.76
C GLU A 65 2.74 -13.93 -1.02
N ALA A 66 3.10 -14.21 0.24
CA ALA A 66 3.89 -13.31 1.05
C ALA A 66 5.23 -13.01 0.37
N LEU A 67 5.64 -11.75 0.43
CA LEU A 67 6.94 -11.34 -0.09
C LEU A 67 8.07 -12.00 0.73
N PRO A 68 9.18 -12.38 0.09
CA PRO A 68 10.33 -12.91 0.81
C PRO A 68 10.85 -11.88 1.81
N GLU A 69 11.39 -12.37 2.93
CA GLU A 69 12.06 -11.50 3.91
C GLU A 69 13.27 -10.81 3.26
N GLY A 70 13.52 -9.55 3.63
CA GLY A 70 14.68 -8.79 3.16
C GLY A 70 14.33 -7.43 2.57
N ASP A 71 15.04 -7.05 1.51
CA ASP A 71 14.83 -5.79 0.83
C ASP A 71 13.59 -5.84 -0.08
N LEU A 72 12.65 -4.92 0.16
CA LEU A 72 11.41 -4.84 -0.59
C LEU A 72 11.66 -4.52 -2.07
N ALA A 73 12.63 -3.66 -2.36
CA ALA A 73 12.93 -3.29 -3.75
C ALA A 73 13.49 -4.49 -4.52
N GLU A 74 14.39 -5.27 -3.92
CA GLU A 74 14.87 -6.52 -4.49
C GLU A 74 13.75 -7.56 -4.67
N ALA A 75 12.85 -7.70 -3.69
CA ALA A 75 11.72 -8.62 -3.78
C ALA A 75 10.78 -8.25 -4.94
N LEU A 76 10.40 -6.97 -5.06
CA LEU A 76 9.57 -6.46 -6.14
C LEU A 76 10.25 -6.62 -7.50
N GLY A 77 11.56 -6.40 -7.59
CA GLY A 77 12.34 -6.54 -8.83
C GLY A 77 12.38 -7.95 -9.41
N ARG A 78 11.94 -8.97 -8.66
CA ARG A 78 11.84 -10.36 -9.11
C ARG A 78 10.43 -10.74 -9.58
N ILE A 79 9.46 -9.84 -9.43
CA ILE A 79 8.06 -10.09 -9.79
C ILE A 79 7.84 -9.77 -11.26
N ALA A 80 7.17 -10.68 -11.96
CA ALA A 80 6.68 -10.47 -13.31
C ALA A 80 5.19 -10.81 -13.35
N TRP A 81 4.39 -9.89 -13.88
CA TRP A 81 2.94 -10.04 -13.93
C TRP A 81 2.46 -10.53 -15.29
N PRO A 82 1.51 -11.51 -15.34
CA PRO A 82 0.89 -11.91 -16.59
C PRO A 82 0.06 -10.77 -17.18
N ASP A 83 -0.22 -10.85 -18.49
CA ASP A 83 -0.95 -9.81 -19.24
C ASP A 83 -2.35 -9.52 -18.67
N LEU A 84 -2.97 -10.52 -18.03
CA LEU A 84 -4.28 -10.40 -17.39
C LEU A 84 -4.29 -9.44 -16.20
N VAL A 85 -3.15 -9.28 -15.53
CA VAL A 85 -2.99 -8.37 -14.39
C VAL A 85 -2.75 -6.98 -14.94
N ILE A 86 -3.69 -6.05 -14.74
CA ILE A 86 -3.59 -4.68 -15.29
C ILE A 86 -2.98 -3.67 -14.31
N GLY A 87 -2.69 -4.12 -13.09
CA GLY A 87 -2.10 -3.31 -12.03
C GLY A 87 -1.72 -4.14 -10.82
N CYS A 88 -1.08 -3.53 -9.84
CA CYS A 88 -0.76 -4.17 -8.58
C CYS A 88 -0.89 -3.18 -7.42
N ALA A 89 -1.04 -3.71 -6.22
CA ALA A 89 -1.05 -2.91 -5.00
C ALA A 89 -0.24 -3.59 -3.90
N LEU A 90 0.39 -2.80 -3.04
CA LEU A 90 1.11 -3.26 -1.86
C LEU A 90 0.54 -2.58 -0.62
N ALA A 91 0.13 -3.39 0.36
CA ALA A 91 -0.20 -2.94 1.70
C ALA A 91 0.94 -3.31 2.66
N GLN A 92 1.42 -2.36 3.46
CA GLN A 92 2.44 -2.61 4.48
C GLN A 92 2.28 -1.66 5.66
N GLU A 93 2.80 -2.07 6.80
CA GLU A 93 2.89 -1.24 8.00
C GLU A 93 4.27 -0.55 8.04
N ILE A 94 4.27 0.76 8.26
CA ILE A 94 5.43 1.64 8.25
C ILE A 94 5.46 2.50 9.51
N ILE A 95 6.62 3.07 9.78
CA ILE A 95 6.78 4.06 10.84
C ILE A 95 6.91 5.44 10.21
N VAL A 96 6.03 6.34 10.64
CA VAL A 96 6.04 7.75 10.25
C VAL A 96 6.64 8.56 11.40
N LEU A 97 7.54 9.47 11.04
CA LEU A 97 8.13 10.43 11.96
C LEU A 97 7.62 11.84 11.63
N PRO A 98 7.45 12.71 12.63
CA PRO A 98 7.06 14.08 12.39
C PRO A 98 8.15 14.82 11.60
N PRO A 99 7.77 15.87 10.85
CA PRO A 99 8.72 16.69 10.11
C PRO A 99 9.75 17.29 11.08
N GLY A 100 11.03 17.20 10.72
CA GLY A 100 12.15 17.69 11.54
C GLY A 100 12.87 16.62 12.37
N SER A 101 12.29 15.42 12.56
CA SER A 101 12.98 14.31 13.24
C SER A 101 14.08 13.66 12.38
N GLU A 102 14.23 14.05 11.11
CA GLU A 102 15.31 13.57 10.22
C GLU A 102 16.70 13.83 10.79
N SER A 103 16.89 14.92 11.54
CA SER A 103 18.18 15.25 12.17
C SER A 103 18.51 14.37 13.38
N GLU A 104 17.53 13.64 13.91
CA GLU A 104 17.68 12.71 15.03
C GLU A 104 17.93 11.27 14.56
N LEU A 105 17.76 11.03 13.25
CA LEU A 105 18.09 9.76 12.61
C LEU A 105 19.56 9.70 12.19
N PRO A 106 20.15 8.50 12.08
CA PRO A 106 21.44 8.31 11.43
C PRO A 106 21.41 8.86 10.00
N ASP A 107 22.53 9.40 9.53
CA ASP A 107 22.64 9.89 8.16
C ASP A 107 22.34 8.77 7.15
N VAL A 108 21.34 8.98 6.29
CA VAL A 108 20.90 8.02 5.26
C VAL A 108 22.01 7.65 4.28
N ALA A 109 23.03 8.50 4.11
CA ALA A 109 24.18 8.19 3.26
C ALA A 109 25.18 7.21 3.92
N GLU A 110 25.18 7.13 5.26
CA GLU A 110 26.16 6.35 6.02
C GLU A 110 25.54 5.12 6.71
N ALA A 111 24.24 5.14 6.98
CA ALA A 111 23.52 4.07 7.67
C ALA A 111 22.93 3.04 6.69
N ASP A 112 23.02 1.76 7.08
CA ASP A 112 22.27 0.71 6.41
C ASP A 112 20.77 0.77 6.72
N ALA A 113 19.96 0.12 5.88
CA ALA A 113 18.50 0.16 5.97
C ALA A 113 17.94 -0.49 7.26
N GLU A 114 18.69 -1.37 7.92
CA GLU A 114 18.28 -1.99 9.19
C GLU A 114 18.50 -1.01 10.35
N SER A 115 19.65 -0.34 10.37
CA SER A 115 19.97 0.71 11.33
C SER A 115 18.97 1.87 11.30
N LEU A 116 18.58 2.33 10.10
CA LEU A 116 17.54 3.35 9.92
C LEU A 116 16.17 2.91 10.41
N ARG A 117 15.75 1.68 10.06
CA ARG A 117 14.48 1.10 10.53
C ARG A 117 14.43 1.00 12.05
N ARG A 118 15.52 0.57 12.67
CA ARG A 118 15.63 0.49 14.13
C ARG A 118 15.56 1.86 14.79
N ALA A 119 16.28 2.85 14.27
CA ALA A 119 16.24 4.21 14.80
C ALA A 119 14.84 4.82 14.72
N ALA A 120 14.12 4.62 13.62
CA ALA A 120 12.73 5.05 13.49
C ALA A 120 11.81 4.31 14.48
N ALA A 121 12.01 3.00 14.68
CA ALA A 121 11.24 2.19 15.63
C ALA A 121 11.47 2.57 17.10
N ASP A 122 12.66 3.03 17.45
CA ASP A 122 12.99 3.47 18.80
C ASP A 122 12.61 4.95 19.04
N HIS A 123 12.18 5.69 18.01
CA HIS A 123 11.89 7.13 18.11
C HIS A 123 10.69 7.40 19.03
N PRO A 124 10.78 8.41 19.93
CA PRO A 124 9.72 8.70 20.90
C PRO A 124 8.45 9.28 20.26
N GLN A 125 8.60 9.98 19.14
CA GLN A 125 7.47 10.58 18.40
C GLN A 125 7.01 9.73 17.21
N ARG A 126 7.37 8.44 17.18
CA ARG A 126 6.97 7.56 16.10
C ARG A 126 5.46 7.38 16.05
N THR A 127 4.93 7.27 14.84
CA THR A 127 3.54 6.87 14.61
C THR A 127 3.53 5.68 13.68
N GLU A 128 2.86 4.61 14.08
CA GLU A 128 2.63 3.48 13.20
C GLU A 128 1.58 3.86 12.17
N ALA A 129 1.82 3.53 10.92
CA ALA A 129 0.88 3.77 9.85
C ALA A 129 0.80 2.55 8.93
N ARG A 130 -0.37 2.30 8.37
CA ARG A 130 -0.53 1.38 7.26
C ARG A 130 -0.55 2.16 5.97
N LEU A 131 0.34 1.84 5.06
CA LEU A 131 0.42 2.41 3.74
C LEU A 131 -0.04 1.39 2.70
N VAL A 132 -1.00 1.77 1.87
CA VAL A 132 -1.40 1.04 0.67
C VAL A 132 -1.03 1.87 -0.54
N ALA A 133 -0.21 1.32 -1.43
CA ALA A 133 0.13 1.91 -2.71
C ALA A 133 -0.43 1.04 -3.83
N ALA A 134 -1.20 1.62 -4.75
CA ALA A 134 -1.78 0.92 -5.90
C ALA A 134 -1.37 1.61 -7.19
N VAL A 135 -1.05 0.82 -8.22
CA VAL A 135 -0.67 1.30 -9.55
C VAL A 135 -1.32 0.49 -10.66
N LEU A 136 -1.59 1.14 -11.79
CA LEU A 136 -2.04 0.51 -13.02
C LEU A 136 -0.94 0.56 -14.09
N ARG A 137 -1.01 -0.37 -15.07
CA ARG A 137 -0.04 -0.48 -16.18
C ARG A 137 0.06 0.77 -17.05
N ASP A 138 -1.00 1.57 -17.11
CA ASP A 138 -1.03 2.83 -17.85
C ASP A 138 -0.46 4.02 -17.07
N GLY A 139 0.14 3.77 -15.90
CA GLY A 139 0.99 4.71 -15.18
C GLY A 139 0.30 5.47 -14.05
N GLU A 140 -1.00 5.28 -13.87
CA GLU A 140 -1.73 5.85 -12.74
C GLU A 140 -1.37 5.15 -11.43
N GLY A 141 -1.36 5.93 -10.35
CA GLY A 141 -1.12 5.41 -9.02
C GLY A 141 -1.76 6.28 -7.95
N ALA A 142 -2.06 5.66 -6.83
CA ALA A 142 -2.57 6.31 -5.63
C ALA A 142 -1.98 5.65 -4.39
N CYS A 143 -1.82 6.43 -3.33
CA CYS A 143 -1.51 5.90 -2.02
C CYS A 143 -2.59 6.34 -1.01
N VAL A 144 -2.91 5.42 -0.11
CA VAL A 144 -3.76 5.64 1.05
C VAL A 144 -2.96 5.23 2.28
N MET A 145 -2.95 6.08 3.29
CA MET A 145 -2.25 5.83 4.54
C MET A 145 -3.21 6.00 5.71
N ARG A 146 -3.30 4.97 6.57
CA ARG A 146 -3.97 5.04 7.86
C ARG A 146 -2.93 5.22 8.96
N LEU A 147 -3.00 6.32 9.70
CA LEU A 147 -2.22 6.54 10.91
C LEU A 147 -2.93 5.86 12.08
N ARG A 148 -2.20 5.00 12.81
CA ARG A 148 -2.71 4.36 14.02
C ARG A 148 -2.90 5.43 15.09
N GLY A 149 -4.15 5.65 15.50
CA GLY A 149 -4.44 6.58 16.58
C GLY A 149 -3.78 6.12 17.89
N ILE A 150 -2.98 6.98 18.51
CA ILE A 150 -2.55 6.81 19.91
C ILE A 150 -3.45 7.64 20.82
N GLY A 151 -4.27 6.97 21.62
CA GLY A 151 -5.08 7.65 22.63
C GLY A 151 -4.17 8.41 23.60
N THR A 152 -4.44 9.69 23.82
CA THR A 152 -3.69 10.47 24.81
C THR A 152 -3.98 9.94 26.22
N ALA A 153 -2.95 9.90 27.08
CA ALA A 153 -3.05 9.42 28.46
C ALA A 153 -3.98 10.29 29.36
N GLU A 154 -4.45 11.42 28.86
CA GLU A 154 -5.41 12.29 29.51
C GLU A 154 -6.77 12.09 28.85
N GLY A 155 -7.50 11.10 29.36
CA GLY A 155 -8.72 10.58 28.75
C GLY A 155 -9.74 11.66 28.39
N THR A 156 -10.11 11.71 27.11
CA THR A 156 -11.49 11.89 26.61
C THR A 156 -11.61 11.79 25.09
N ASP A 157 -10.50 11.75 24.33
CA ASP A 157 -10.57 11.49 22.89
C ASP A 157 -10.40 10.00 22.60
N GLU A 158 -11.45 9.38 22.03
CA GLU A 158 -11.33 8.07 21.40
C GLU A 158 -10.19 8.17 20.36
N ALA A 159 -9.19 7.29 20.46
CA ALA A 159 -8.09 7.25 19.50
C ALA A 159 -8.69 6.99 18.10
N MET A 160 -8.79 8.03 17.29
CA MET A 160 -9.31 7.91 15.93
C MET A 160 -8.12 7.72 14.99
N ASP A 161 -8.20 6.66 14.20
CA ASP A 161 -7.28 6.50 13.08
C ASP A 161 -7.53 7.63 12.07
N GLU A 162 -6.45 8.28 11.63
CA GLU A 162 -6.50 9.30 10.58
C GLU A 162 -6.17 8.65 9.23
N ILE A 163 -6.91 9.02 8.18
CA ILE A 163 -6.71 8.47 6.83
C ILE A 163 -6.32 9.60 5.90
N VAL A 164 -5.20 9.41 5.22
CA VAL A 164 -4.61 10.37 4.28
C VAL A 164 -4.51 9.71 2.92
N GLU A 165 -5.03 10.37 1.88
CA GLU A 165 -4.96 9.91 0.50
C GLU A 165 -4.14 10.90 -0.32
N SER A 166 -3.00 10.46 -0.84
CA SER A 166 -2.18 11.27 -1.75
C SER A 166 -1.17 10.39 -2.49
N PRO A 167 -0.99 10.57 -3.81
CA PRO A 167 0.04 9.84 -4.57
C PRO A 167 1.47 10.20 -4.13
N ASP A 168 1.66 11.35 -3.48
CA ASP A 168 2.98 11.82 -3.05
C ASP A 168 3.46 11.20 -1.73
N LEU A 169 2.64 10.35 -1.09
CA LEU A 169 3.00 9.70 0.19
C LEU A 169 4.18 8.74 0.05
N ALA A 170 4.31 8.07 -1.09
CA ALA A 170 5.35 7.06 -1.31
C ALA A 170 5.77 6.97 -2.78
N PRO A 171 6.39 8.03 -3.34
CA PRO A 171 6.74 8.08 -4.76
C PRO A 171 7.67 6.94 -5.16
N ASN A 172 8.68 6.64 -4.34
CA ASN A 172 9.63 5.54 -4.60
C ASN A 172 8.94 4.17 -4.64
N LEU A 173 7.90 3.96 -3.83
CA LEU A 173 7.14 2.71 -3.81
C LEU A 173 6.26 2.58 -5.05
N LEU A 174 5.57 3.65 -5.44
CA LEU A 174 4.77 3.67 -6.67
C LEU A 174 5.65 3.35 -7.89
N GLU A 175 6.84 3.95 -7.97
CA GLU A 175 7.78 3.68 -9.07
C GLU A 175 8.29 2.22 -9.04
N ALA A 176 8.61 1.68 -7.87
CA ALA A 176 9.01 0.28 -7.72
C ALA A 176 7.89 -0.68 -8.16
N LEU A 177 6.64 -0.41 -7.80
CA LEU A 177 5.49 -1.20 -8.23
C LEU A 177 5.26 -1.10 -9.74
N LYS A 178 5.35 0.09 -10.32
CA LYS A 178 5.25 0.27 -11.78
C LYS A 178 6.33 -0.49 -12.53
N ALA A 179 7.54 -0.56 -11.98
CA ALA A 179 8.63 -1.32 -12.59
C ALA A 179 8.31 -2.82 -12.69
N THR A 180 7.56 -3.38 -11.74
CA THR A 180 7.11 -4.81 -11.80
C THR A 180 6.13 -5.08 -12.95
N LEU A 181 5.44 -4.03 -13.42
CA LEU A 181 4.43 -4.08 -14.47
C LEU A 181 5.00 -3.83 -15.87
N LEU A 182 6.31 -3.57 -15.99
CA LEU A 182 6.98 -3.50 -17.29
C LEU A 182 7.16 -4.92 -17.87
N PRO A 183 7.08 -5.08 -19.20
CA PRO A 183 7.26 -6.37 -19.88
C PRO A 183 8.69 -6.89 -19.83
#